data_AF-T0ZTA1-F1
#
_entry.id   AF-T0ZTA1-F1
#
_cell.length_a   1.000
_cell.length_b   1.000
_cell.length_c   1.000
_cell.angle_alpha   90.00
_cell.angle_beta   90.00
_cell.angle_gamma   90.00
#
_symmetry.space_group_name_H-M   'P 1'
#
loop_
_entity.id
_entity.type
_entity.pdbx_description
1 polymer ?
#
loop_
_entity_poly.entity_id
_entity_poly.type
_entity_poly.pdbx_seq_one_letter_code
_entity_poly.pdbx_strand_id
1 'polypeptide(L)' 'MLTDIKLKALRPRAKLYRVADERGLCIEVHPTGARYWRQRYSFGGKDKMLSLGVYP' A
#
# COMPACT_ATOMS: atom_id res chain seq x y z
N MET A 1 -0.13 9.92 7.21
CA MET A 1 1.32 9.85 6.96
C MET A 1 1.96 8.54 7.41
N LEU A 2 2.31 7.70 6.45
CA LEU A 2 3.24 6.58 6.58
C LEU A 2 4.64 7.18 6.72
N THR A 3 5.37 6.69 7.71
CA THR A 3 6.78 7.01 7.90
C THR A 3 7.59 5.74 7.75
N ASP A 4 8.86 5.87 7.38
CA ASP A 4 9.76 4.72 7.20
C ASP A 4 9.78 3.78 8.42
N ILE A 5 9.72 4.35 9.63
CA ILE A 5 9.62 3.60 10.89
C ILE A 5 8.36 2.74 10.94
N LYS A 6 7.20 3.31 10.58
CA LYS A 6 5.92 2.57 10.55
C LYS A 6 5.94 1.48 9.49
N LEU A 7 6.53 1.75 8.32
CA LEU A 7 6.64 0.81 7.20
C LEU A 7 7.53 -0.39 7.55
N LYS A 8 8.65 -0.15 8.24
CA LYS A 8 9.53 -1.21 8.76
C LYS A 8 8.88 -2.04 9.86
N ALA A 9 7.98 -1.43 10.64
CA ALA A 9 7.22 -2.14 11.67
C ALA A 9 6.08 -3.02 11.12
N LEU A 10 5.71 -2.87 9.84
CA LEU A 10 4.66 -3.68 9.22
C LEU A 10 5.10 -5.13 9.07
N ARG A 11 4.41 -6.02 9.77
CA ARG A 11 4.65 -7.46 9.68
C ARG A 11 3.68 -8.14 8.71
N PRO A 12 4.13 -9.17 7.98
CA PRO A 12 3.23 -10.00 7.18
C PRO A 12 2.13 -10.60 8.07
N ARG A 13 0.92 -10.71 7.52
CA ARG A 13 -0.23 -11.35 8.20
C ARG A 13 -0.70 -12.54 7.35
N ALA A 14 -1.53 -13.40 7.92
CA ALA A 14 -2.12 -14.53 7.18
C ALA A 14 -2.91 -14.11 5.93
N LYS A 15 -3.39 -12.85 5.88
CA LYS A 15 -4.08 -12.27 4.73
C LYS A 15 -3.42 -10.96 4.30
N LEU A 16 -3.46 -10.70 3.00
CA LEU A 16 -3.09 -9.41 2.44
C LEU A 16 -3.88 -8.29 3.11
N TYR A 17 -3.18 -7.26 3.55
CA TYR A 17 -3.79 -6.09 4.12
C TYR A 17 -3.17 -4.81 3.55
N ARG A 18 -3.95 -3.74 3.59
CA ARG A 18 -3.59 -2.43 3.07
C ARG A 18 -3.46 -1.46 4.22
N VAL A 19 -2.38 -0.70 4.23
CA VAL A 19 -2.21 0.43 5.14
C VAL A 19 -2.32 1.70 4.33
N ALA A 20 -3.40 2.43 4.55
CA ALA A 20 -3.62 3.70 3.89
C ALA A 20 -2.65 4.75 4.43
N ASP A 21 -2.21 5.60 3.52
CA ASP A 21 -1.50 6.83 3.83
C ASP A 21 -2.39 8.04 3.49
N GLU A 22 -1.82 9.07 2.87
CA GLU A 22 -2.48 10.30 2.47
C GLU A 22 -2.66 10.36 0.95
N ARG A 23 -3.62 11.18 0.53
CA ARG A 23 -3.92 11.45 -0.89
C ARG A 23 -4.19 10.18 -1.72
N GLY A 24 -4.67 9.11 -1.08
CA GLY A 24 -4.99 7.84 -1.74
C GLY A 24 -3.80 6.88 -1.88
N LEU A 25 -2.61 7.25 -1.42
CA LEU A 25 -1.48 6.33 -1.33
C LEU A 25 -1.76 5.27 -0.26
N CYS A 26 -1.34 4.04 -0.51
CA CYS A 26 -1.40 2.95 0.45
C CYS A 26 -0.29 1.93 0.16
N ILE A 27 0.06 1.14 1.18
CA ILE A 27 0.97 0.02 1.02
C ILE A 27 0.21 -1.30 1.23
N GLU A 28 0.35 -2.21 0.27
CA GLU A 28 -0.13 -3.59 0.35
C GLU A 28 0.97 -4.45 0.95
N VAL A 29 0.67 -5.11 2.06
CA VAL A 29 1.57 -6.09 2.69
C VAL A 29 1.01 -7.47 2.42
N HIS A 30 1.75 -8.26 1.62
CA HIS A 30 1.39 -9.64 1.32
C HIS A 30 1.77 -10.57 2.49
N PRO A 31 1.08 -11.71 2.63
CA PRO A 31 1.48 -12.77 3.56
C PRO A 31 2.89 -13.30 3.32
N THR A 32 3.37 -13.21 2.07
CA THR A 32 4.74 -13.59 1.67
C THR A 32 5.81 -12.63 2.16
N GLY A 33 5.42 -11.47 2.70
CA GLY A 33 6.33 -10.39 3.09
C GLY A 33 6.67 -9.40 1.98
N ALA A 34 6.22 -9.64 0.76
CA ALA A 34 6.28 -8.64 -0.30
C ALA A 34 5.41 -7.42 0.05
N ARG A 35 5.95 -6.22 -0.18
CA ARG A 35 5.28 -4.95 0.12
C ARG A 35 5.17 -4.14 -1.16
N TYR A 36 3.98 -3.67 -1.49
CA TYR A 36 3.71 -2.94 -2.73
C TYR A 36 3.08 -1.59 -2.48
N TRP A 37 3.60 -0.56 -3.13
CA TRP A 37 2.97 0.75 -3.16
C TRP A 37 1.78 0.75 -4.12
N ARG A 38 0.64 1.24 -3.63
CA ARG A 38 -0.61 1.32 -4.36
C ARG A 38 -1.21 2.70 -4.22
N GLN A 39 -1.69 3.27 -5.31
CA GLN A 39 -2.32 4.58 -5.33
C GLN A 39 -3.76 4.44 -5.79
N ARG A 40 -4.71 4.78 -4.91
CA ARG A 40 -6.10 4.96 -5.31
C ARG A 40 -6.24 6.32 -5.97
N TYR A 41 -6.84 6.35 -7.14
CA TYR A 41 -7.13 7.57 -7.87
C TYR A 41 -8.44 7.41 -8.63
N SER A 42 -9.11 8.53 -8.89
CA SER A 42 -10.34 8.56 -9.67
C SER A 42 -10.06 9.31 -10.95
N PHE A 43 -10.32 8.69 -12.10
CA PHE A 43 -10.14 9.31 -13.41
C PHE A 43 -11.37 9.04 -14.27
N GLY A 44 -11.98 10.11 -14.80
CA GLY A 44 -13.22 10.01 -15.59
C GLY A 44 -14.38 9.40 -14.81
N GLY A 45 -14.52 9.73 -13.52
CA GLY A 45 -15.58 9.21 -12.65
C GLY A 45 -15.43 7.74 -12.24
N LYS A 46 -14.31 7.09 -12.57
CA LYS A 46 -14.02 5.70 -12.19
C LYS A 46 -12.87 5.63 -11.20
N ASP A 47 -13.11 4.93 -10.10
CA ASP A 47 -12.06 4.59 -9.13
C ASP A 47 -11.15 3.51 -9.70
N LYS A 48 -9.84 3.76 -9.60
CA LYS A 48 -8.78 2.89 -10.06
C LYS A 48 -7.71 2.78 -8.99
N MET A 49 -6.91 1.72 -9.11
CA MET A 49 -5.79 1.45 -8.22
C MET A 49 -4.54 1.19 -9.04
N LEU A 50 -3.57 2.09 -8.93
CA LEU A 50 -2.29 2.01 -9.62
C LEU A 50 -1.27 1.29 -8.71
N SER A 51 -0.47 0.38 -9.26
CA SER A 51 0.75 -0.09 -8.58
C SER A 51 1.90 0.86 -8.88
N LEU A 52 2.51 1.41 -7.83
CA LEU A 52 3.66 2.31 -7.95
C LEU A 52 5.01 1.57 -7.86
N GLY A 53 5.03 0.36 -7.31
CA GLY A 53 6.25 -0.46 -7.22
C GLY A 53 6.32 -1.27 -5.93
N VAL A 54 7.46 -1.92 -5.72
CA VAL A 54 7.78 -2.70 -4.51
C VAL A 54 8.48 -1.81 -3.50
N TYR A 55 8.12 -1.91 -2.22
CA TYR A 55 8.87 -1.28 -1.13
C TYR A 55 10.01 -2.22 -0.67
N PRO A 56 11.27 -1.73 -0.57
CA PRO A 56 12.41 -2.53 -0.15
C PRO A 56 12.31 -3.03 1.30
#